data_AF-A0A9D4FEN9-F1
#
_entry.id   AF-A0A9D4FEN9-F1
#
_cell.length_a   1.000
_cell.length_b   1.000
_cell.length_c   1.000
_cell.angle_alpha   90.00
_cell.angle_beta   90.00
_cell.angle_gamma   90.00
#
_symmetry.space_group_name_H-M   'P 1'
#
loop_
_entity.id
_entity.type
_entity.pdbx_description
1 polymer ?
#
loop_
_entity_poly.entity_id
_entity_poly.type
_entity_poly.pdbx_seq_one_letter_code
_entity_poly.pdbx_strand_id
1 'polypeptide(L)' 'MTVTDPAEWGWTKQNNLWKVLWTNLDPIAESCKELTKCGCKTDCPGRCKCYGFGLACTDLGSCICQN' A
#
# COMPACT_ATOMS: atom_id res chain seq x y z
N MET A 1 -34.93 -8.26 17.73
CA MET A 1 -33.46 -8.11 17.59
C MET A 1 -33.11 -8.64 16.21
N THR A 2 -32.88 -7.77 15.23
CA THR A 2 -32.58 -8.18 13.84
C THR A 2 -31.09 -8.45 13.73
N VAL A 3 -30.71 -9.69 13.47
CA VAL A 3 -29.32 -10.03 13.15
C VAL A 3 -29.00 -9.39 11.80
N THR A 4 -28.08 -8.42 11.79
CA THR A 4 -27.60 -7.75 10.58
C THR A 4 -26.67 -8.66 9.80
N ASP A 5 -26.75 -8.62 8.47
CA ASP A 5 -25.91 -9.44 7.58
C ASP A 5 -24.41 -9.19 7.87
N PRO A 6 -23.58 -10.24 8.09
CA PRO A 6 -22.13 -10.14 8.22
C PRO A 6 -21.41 -9.31 7.16
N ALA A 7 -21.96 -9.24 5.96
CA ALA A 7 -21.44 -8.39 4.89
C ALA A 7 -21.40 -6.89 5.27
N GLU A 8 -22.31 -6.44 6.13
CA GLU A 8 -22.44 -5.03 6.53
C GLU A 8 -21.47 -4.63 7.64
N TRP A 9 -20.77 -5.58 8.27
CA TRP A 9 -19.90 -5.32 9.44
C TRP A 9 -18.50 -5.92 9.30
N GLY A 10 -17.92 -5.81 8.10
CA GLY A 10 -16.50 -6.11 7.89
C GLY A 10 -16.20 -7.58 7.69
N TRP A 11 -17.16 -8.36 7.20
CA TRP A 11 -16.93 -9.74 6.74
C TRP A 11 -17.25 -9.87 5.27
N THR A 12 -16.55 -10.78 4.61
CA THR A 12 -16.81 -11.13 3.22
C THR A 12 -16.94 -12.64 3.08
N LYS A 13 -17.87 -13.07 2.23
CA LYS A 13 -18.15 -14.49 2.01
C LYS A 13 -17.29 -14.98 0.84
N GLN A 14 -16.29 -15.81 1.14
CA GLN A 14 -15.41 -16.43 0.15
C GLN A 14 -15.53 -17.95 0.24
N ASN A 15 -15.83 -18.62 -0.86
CA ASN A 15 -16.00 -20.09 -0.91
C ASN A 15 -16.93 -20.63 0.19
N ASN A 16 -18.06 -19.92 0.39
CA ASN A 16 -19.05 -20.23 1.42
C ASN A 16 -18.55 -20.13 2.89
N LEU A 17 -17.37 -19.53 3.12
CA LEU A 17 -16.83 -19.22 4.44
C LEU A 17 -16.81 -17.71 4.68
N TRP A 18 -17.19 -17.29 5.89
CA TRP A 18 -17.02 -15.90 6.31
C TRP A 18 -15.56 -15.66 6.68
N LYS A 19 -14.97 -14.64 6.07
CA LYS A 19 -13.64 -14.15 6.40
C LYS A 19 -13.72 -12.69 6.76
N VAL A 20 -12.82 -12.25 7.64
CA VAL A 20 -12.64 -10.84 7.93
C VAL A 20 -12.30 -10.13 6.63
N LEU A 21 -13.02 -9.04 6.35
CA LEU A 21 -12.71 -8.13 5.26
C LEU A 21 -11.49 -7.30 5.68
N TRP A 22 -10.30 -7.77 5.32
CA TRP A 22 -9.08 -6.99 5.44
C TRP A 22 -9.03 -5.96 4.32
N THR A 23 -8.75 -4.70 4.66
CA THR A 23 -8.48 -3.67 3.67
C THR A 23 -7.04 -3.81 3.20
N ASN A 24 -6.83 -4.08 1.91
CA ASN A 24 -5.53 -3.90 1.29
C ASN A 24 -5.37 -2.41 1.02
N LEU A 25 -4.79 -1.68 1.97
CA LEU A 25 -4.40 -0.30 1.76
C LEU A 25 -3.08 -0.28 0.99
N ASP A 26 -3.06 0.48 -0.10
CA ASP A 26 -1.82 0.82 -0.76
C ASP A 26 -0.87 1.51 0.23
N PRO A 27 0.45 1.33 0.07
CA PRO A 27 1.44 1.92 0.98
C PRO A 27 1.35 3.46 1.03
N ILE A 28 0.85 4.09 -0.03
CA ILE A 28 0.64 5.53 -0.15
C ILE A 28 -0.65 5.78 -0.94
N ALA A 29 -1.47 6.73 -0.49
CA ALA A 29 -2.63 7.21 -1.23
C ALA A 29 -2.23 7.78 -2.60
N GLU A 30 -3.04 7.56 -3.64
CA GLU A 30 -2.77 8.00 -5.01
C GLU A 30 -2.35 9.48 -5.09
N SER A 31 -3.09 10.37 -4.41
CA SER A 31 -2.81 11.81 -4.35
C SER A 31 -1.49 12.19 -3.69
N CYS A 32 -0.85 11.26 -2.98
CA CYS A 32 0.39 11.49 -2.26
C CYS A 32 1.59 10.80 -2.92
N LYS A 33 1.38 10.02 -4.00
CA LYS A 33 2.48 9.30 -4.66
C LYS A 33 3.54 10.25 -5.20
N GLU A 34 3.15 11.39 -5.74
CA GLU A 34 4.04 12.45 -6.23
C GLU A 34 4.93 13.07 -5.12
N LEU A 35 4.51 12.96 -3.86
CA LEU A 35 5.25 13.44 -2.69
C LEU A 35 6.17 12.38 -2.07
N THR A 36 6.26 11.19 -2.67
CA THR A 36 7.05 10.07 -2.15
C THR A 36 8.54 10.36 -2.26
N LYS A 37 9.17 10.63 -1.12
CA LYS A 37 10.63 10.82 -1.03
C LYS A 37 11.32 9.65 -0.34
N CYS A 38 12.41 9.22 -0.95
CA CYS A 38 13.34 8.24 -0.39
C CYS A 38 14.47 8.95 0.36
N GLY A 39 15.00 8.32 1.42
CA GLY A 39 16.17 8.83 2.16
C GLY A 39 17.52 8.35 1.61
N CYS A 40 17.53 7.69 0.44
CA CYS A 40 18.76 7.17 -0.14
C CYS A 40 19.64 8.32 -0.63
N LYS A 41 20.96 8.16 -0.44
CA LYS A 41 21.97 9.15 -0.82
C LYS A 41 22.78 8.76 -2.06
N THR A 42 22.75 7.49 -2.44
CA THR A 42 23.60 6.94 -3.50
C THR A 42 22.82 6.00 -4.41
N ASP A 43 22.34 4.88 -3.88
CA ASP A 43 21.66 3.85 -4.67
C ASP A 43 20.39 3.35 -3.98
N CYS A 44 19.40 2.94 -4.78
CA CYS A 44 18.08 2.52 -4.31
C CYS A 44 17.85 1.00 -4.22
N PRO A 45 18.49 0.13 -5.01
CA PRO A 45 18.25 -1.31 -4.96
C PRO A 45 18.44 -1.88 -3.55
N GLY A 46 17.52 -2.77 -3.15
CA GLY A 46 17.61 -3.60 -1.95
C GLY A 46 17.31 -2.92 -0.60
N ARG A 47 17.61 -1.62 -0.41
CA ARG A 47 17.37 -0.90 0.87
C ARG A 47 16.38 0.26 0.77
N CYS A 48 16.03 0.70 -0.43
CA CYS A 48 15.05 1.76 -0.59
C CYS A 48 13.66 1.25 -0.21
N LYS A 49 13.00 1.95 0.71
CA LYS A 49 11.62 1.64 1.08
C LYS A 49 10.67 1.80 -0.10
N CYS A 50 10.90 2.77 -0.97
CA CYS A 50 10.08 2.96 -2.17
C CYS A 50 10.12 1.70 -3.05
N TYR A 51 11.32 1.17 -3.33
CA TYR A 51 11.48 -0.09 -4.06
C TYR A 51 10.79 -1.27 -3.34
N GLY A 52 10.98 -1.41 -2.03
CA GLY A 52 10.34 -2.46 -1.24
C GLY A 52 8.82 -2.41 -1.23
N PHE A 53 8.23 -1.23 -1.42
CA PHE A 53 6.79 -1.01 -1.54
C PHE A 53 6.30 -0.91 -3.00
N GLY A 54 7.17 -1.14 -4.00
CA GLY A 54 6.81 -1.02 -5.42
C GLY A 54 6.49 0.40 -5.87
N LEU A 55 7.02 1.41 -5.18
CA LEU A 55 6.83 2.83 -5.45
C LEU A 55 8.02 3.38 -6.24
N ALA A 56 7.72 4.22 -7.25
CA ALA A 56 8.73 5.04 -7.90
C ALA A 56 9.21 6.14 -6.94
N CYS A 57 10.51 6.42 -6.94
CA CYS A 57 11.00 7.62 -6.25
C CYS A 57 10.75 8.83 -7.14
N THR A 58 10.20 9.88 -6.55
CA THR A 58 9.97 11.13 -7.25
C THR A 58 11.22 12.01 -7.20
N ASP A 59 11.30 13.00 -8.08
CA ASP A 59 12.44 13.94 -8.18
C ASP A 59 12.68 14.77 -6.91
N LEU A 60 11.79 14.67 -5.92
CA LEU A 60 11.98 15.21 -4.57
C LEU A 60 13.06 14.48 -3.78
N GLY A 61 13.44 13.27 -4.18
CA GLY A 61 14.55 12.52 -3.59
C GLY A 61 15.89 12.85 -4.24
N SER A 62 16.99 12.80 -3.48
CA SER A 62 18.36 12.87 -4.02
C SER A 62 18.79 11.57 -4.74
N CYS A 63 17.84 10.69 -5.04
CA CYS A 63 18.07 9.32 -5.45
C CYS A 63 17.48 9.10 -6.86
N ILE A 64 18.31 8.69 -7.82
CA ILE A 64 17.83 8.27 -9.15
C ILE A 64 17.44 6.80 -9.05
N CYS A 65 16.21 6.53 -8.62
CA CYS A 65 15.74 5.15 -8.57
C CYS A 65 15.13 4.79 -9.92
N GLN A 66 15.84 3.96 -10.70
CA GLN A 66 15.24 3.32 -11.86
C GLN A 66 14.49 2.08 -11.39
N ASN A 67 13.19 2.04 -11.68
CA ASN A 67 12.33 0.90 -11.40
C ASN A 67 12.50 -0.19 -12.45
#